data_AF-A0AAV5RUW9-F1
#
_entry.id   AF-A0AAV5RUW9-F1
#
_cell.length_a   1.000
_cell.length_b   1.000
_cell.length_c   1.000
_cell.angle_alpha   90.00
_cell.angle_beta   90.00
_cell.angle_gamma   90.00
#
_symmetry.space_group_name_H-M   'P 1'
#
loop_
_entity.id
_entity.type
_entity.pdbx_description
1 polymer ?
#
loop_
_entity_poly.entity_id
_entity_poly.type
_entity_poly.pdbx_seq_one_letter_code
_entity_poly.pdbx_strand_id
1 'polypeptide(L)'
;MNSNAGPGGVAAAGNPYVAAAQAAAHAAAQNGTVPAHVDPTTRVVSVEEQTQYKIQLLLHINSVLLARVVHMTNPFFKGREAAQQGQQGHPPLPEPVQQAVSQNLRRVHANLQCISQLNQGYARAKPVILDPPAVPQQQNQQQHGNDILAKLYLLMSRVFEFW
;
A
#
# COMPACT_ATOMS: atom_id res chain seq x y z
N MET A 1 59.52 43.33 -41.52
CA MET A 1 58.69 43.32 -42.74
C MET A 1 57.58 42.30 -42.56
N ASN A 2 56.36 42.77 -42.74
CA ASN A 2 55.10 42.07 -42.49
C ASN A 2 54.92 40.91 -43.49
N SER A 3 54.56 39.71 -43.04
CA SER A 3 54.04 38.66 -43.92
C SER A 3 53.08 37.76 -43.14
N ASN A 4 51.81 38.04 -43.46
CA ASN A 4 50.57 37.41 -43.09
C ASN A 4 50.56 35.92 -43.48
N ALA A 5 50.42 35.02 -42.51
CA ALA A 5 50.16 33.60 -42.73
C ALA A 5 48.79 33.28 -42.14
N GLY A 6 47.76 33.21 -42.98
CA GLY A 6 46.45 32.69 -42.61
C GLY A 6 46.48 31.16 -42.59
N PRO A 7 45.95 30.48 -41.56
CA PRO A 7 45.74 29.05 -41.60
C PRO A 7 44.43 28.76 -42.34
N GLY A 8 44.54 28.26 -43.56
CA GLY A 8 43.45 27.55 -44.22
C GLY A 8 43.25 26.17 -43.59
N GLY A 9 42.00 25.85 -43.28
CA GLY A 9 41.48 24.48 -43.33
C GLY A 9 41.84 23.55 -42.18
N VAL A 10 41.20 23.73 -41.02
CA VAL A 10 40.87 22.58 -40.16
C VAL A 10 39.48 22.10 -40.54
N ALA A 11 39.43 20.97 -41.26
CA ALA A 11 38.24 20.16 -41.38
C ALA A 11 37.89 19.62 -39.98
N ALA A 12 36.97 20.29 -39.30
CA ALA A 12 36.35 19.74 -38.10
C ALA A 12 35.50 18.55 -38.53
N ALA A 13 36.01 17.35 -38.28
CA ALA A 13 35.23 16.12 -38.32
C ALA A 13 34.01 16.30 -37.40
N GLY A 14 32.86 16.57 -38.02
CA GLY A 14 31.59 16.75 -37.35
C GLY A 14 31.26 15.47 -36.57
N ASN A 15 31.02 15.65 -35.28
CA ASN A 15 30.64 14.60 -34.36
C ASN A 15 29.39 13.86 -34.90
N PRO A 16 29.47 12.56 -35.27
CA PRO A 16 28.39 11.83 -35.93
C PRO A 16 27.13 11.68 -35.06
N TYR A 17 27.22 12.04 -33.78
CA TYR A 17 26.12 11.99 -32.83
C TYR A 17 25.08 13.12 -33.04
N VAL A 18 25.46 14.26 -33.62
CA VAL A 18 24.54 15.40 -33.78
C VAL A 18 23.66 15.25 -35.03
N ALA A 19 24.19 14.64 -36.10
CA ALA A 19 23.45 14.37 -37.34
C ALA A 19 22.32 13.34 -37.14
N ALA A 20 22.51 12.34 -36.27
CA ALA A 20 21.49 11.34 -35.97
C ALA A 20 20.29 11.93 -35.21
N ALA A 21 20.52 12.93 -34.35
CA ALA A 21 19.46 13.59 -33.58
C ALA A 21 18.56 14.49 -34.45
N GLN A 22 19.13 15.14 -35.48
CA GLN A 22 18.36 15.99 -36.39
C GLN A 22 17.59 15.19 -37.47
N ALA A 23 18.04 14.00 -37.85
CA ALA A 23 17.30 13.13 -38.76
C ALA A 23 16.06 12.48 -38.10
N ALA A 24 16.13 12.15 -36.81
CA ALA A 24 15.00 11.58 -36.08
C ALA A 24 13.85 12.58 -35.85
N ALA A 25 14.17 13.87 -35.74
CA ALA A 25 13.17 14.92 -35.52
C ALA A 25 12.30 15.21 -36.76
N HIS A 26 12.81 14.98 -37.97
CA HIS A 26 12.07 15.25 -39.21
C HIS A 26 11.19 14.09 -39.70
N ALA A 27 11.40 12.86 -39.21
CA ALA A 27 10.54 11.72 -39.56
C ALA A 27 9.23 11.66 -38.75
N ALA A 28 9.13 12.39 -37.64
CA ALA A 28 7.97 12.37 -36.75
C ALA A 28 6.79 13.25 -37.22
N ALA A 29 6.93 13.99 -38.32
CA ALA A 29 5.95 15.01 -38.73
C ALA A 29 4.95 14.57 -39.83
N GLN A 30 4.92 13.30 -40.25
CA GLN A 30 4.06 12.86 -41.37
C GLN A 30 3.25 11.57 -41.15
N ASN A 31 2.85 11.24 -39.91
CA ASN A 31 1.83 10.21 -39.72
C ASN A 31 0.70 10.73 -38.82
N GLY A 32 -0.18 11.52 -39.44
CA GLY A 32 -1.51 11.83 -38.93
C GLY A 32 -2.40 10.59 -38.98
N THR A 33 -2.17 9.64 -38.08
CA THR A 33 -3.18 8.65 -37.69
C THR A 33 -3.96 9.22 -36.52
N VAL A 34 -5.24 9.51 -36.79
CA VAL A 34 -6.27 9.95 -35.85
C VAL A 34 -6.14 9.20 -34.52
N PRO A 35 -6.10 9.88 -33.36
CA PRO A 35 -6.04 9.18 -32.08
C PRO A 35 -7.34 8.36 -31.93
N ALA A 36 -7.17 7.05 -31.83
CA ALA A 36 -8.23 6.14 -31.44
C ALA A 36 -8.90 6.69 -30.18
N HIS A 37 -10.22 6.80 -30.21
CA HIS A 37 -11.06 7.10 -29.08
C HIS A 37 -10.73 6.13 -27.94
N VAL A 38 -9.93 6.59 -26.97
CA VAL A 38 -9.63 5.85 -25.75
C VAL A 38 -10.90 5.89 -24.91
N ASP A 39 -11.67 4.80 -24.96
CA ASP A 39 -12.80 4.60 -24.08
C ASP A 39 -12.27 4.60 -22.62
N PRO A 40 -12.67 5.55 -21.76
CA PRO A 40 -12.17 5.67 -20.39
C PRO A 40 -12.54 4.46 -19.51
N THR A 41 -13.35 3.54 -20.02
CA THR A 41 -13.81 2.34 -19.30
C THR A 41 -12.85 1.15 -19.37
N THR A 42 -11.77 1.19 -20.15
CA THR A 42 -10.86 0.03 -20.35
C THR A 42 -9.41 0.30 -19.92
N ARG A 43 -9.19 0.93 -18.77
CA ARG A 43 -7.85 0.95 -18.17
C ARG A 43 -7.56 -0.43 -17.57
N VAL A 44 -6.77 -1.25 -18.28
CA VAL A 44 -6.23 -2.49 -17.74
C VAL A 44 -5.24 -2.12 -16.63
N VAL A 45 -5.56 -2.45 -15.37
CA VAL A 45 -4.70 -2.19 -14.21
C VAL A 45 -3.52 -3.16 -14.24
N SER A 46 -2.29 -2.65 -14.14
CA SER A 46 -1.08 -3.49 -14.14
C SER A 46 -0.99 -4.38 -12.89
N VAL A 47 -0.26 -5.49 -12.99
CA VAL A 47 -0.02 -6.41 -11.85
C VAL A 47 0.68 -5.71 -10.70
N GLU A 48 1.57 -4.77 -11.00
CA GLU A 48 2.24 -3.94 -10.00
C GLU A 48 1.24 -3.05 -9.27
N GLU A 49 0.39 -2.31 -10.01
CA GLU A 49 -0.66 -1.48 -9.40
C GLU A 49 -1.62 -2.30 -8.54
N GLN A 50 -2.00 -3.51 -8.99
CA GLN A 50 -2.85 -4.42 -8.20
C GLN A 50 -2.14 -4.88 -6.92
N THR A 51 -0.85 -5.19 -7.01
CA THR A 51 -0.04 -5.61 -5.85
C THR A 51 0.09 -4.47 -4.84
N GLN A 52 0.39 -3.25 -5.29
CA GLN A 52 0.44 -2.08 -4.45
C GLN A 52 -0.92 -1.81 -3.78
N TYR A 53 -2.03 -1.95 -4.50
CA TYR A 53 -3.35 -1.80 -3.92
C TYR A 53 -3.66 -2.87 -2.85
N LYS A 54 -3.34 -4.13 -3.12
CA LYS A 54 -3.47 -5.23 -2.14
C LYS A 54 -2.67 -4.93 -0.87
N ILE A 55 -1.43 -4.45 -1.00
CA ILE A 55 -0.58 -4.06 0.13
C ILE A 55 -1.20 -2.89 0.91
N GLN A 56 -1.63 -1.83 0.22
CA GLN A 56 -2.27 -0.68 0.86
C GLN A 56 -3.53 -1.08 1.64
N LEU A 57 -4.35 -1.95 1.07
CA LEU A 57 -5.55 -2.47 1.74
C LEU A 57 -5.20 -3.26 3.01
N LEU A 58 -4.23 -4.17 2.95
CA LEU A 58 -3.76 -4.94 4.11
C LEU A 58 -3.18 -4.04 5.21
N LEU A 59 -2.40 -3.03 4.84
CA LEU A 59 -1.85 -2.04 5.77
C LEU A 59 -2.96 -1.21 6.44
N HIS A 60 -3.96 -0.78 5.66
CA HIS A 60 -5.09 -0.03 6.20
C HIS A 60 -5.90 -0.86 7.20
N ILE A 61 -6.17 -2.13 6.88
CA ILE A 61 -6.81 -3.08 7.81
C ILE A 61 -5.99 -3.22 9.09
N ASN A 62 -4.66 -3.33 8.99
CA ASN A 62 -3.78 -3.39 10.16
C ASN A 62 -3.89 -2.14 11.04
N SER A 63 -3.96 -0.94 10.46
CA SER A 63 -4.16 0.31 11.22
C SER A 63 -5.47 0.28 12.02
N VAL A 64 -6.56 -0.17 11.41
CA VAL A 64 -7.87 -0.28 12.09
C VAL A 64 -7.84 -1.32 13.20
N LEU A 65 -7.24 -2.50 12.95
CA LEU A 65 -7.06 -3.55 13.96
C LEU A 65 -6.25 -3.06 15.17
N LEU A 66 -5.14 -2.34 14.91
CA LEU A 66 -4.29 -1.80 15.97
C LEU A 66 -5.00 -0.69 16.76
N ALA A 67 -5.73 0.21 16.09
CA ALA A 67 -6.55 1.23 16.77
C ALA A 67 -7.58 0.58 17.71
N ARG A 68 -8.19 -0.54 17.30
CA ARG A 68 -9.10 -1.32 18.14
C ARG A 68 -8.39 -1.95 19.34
N VAL A 69 -7.21 -2.53 19.15
CA VAL A 69 -6.38 -3.07 20.24
C VAL A 69 -6.01 -1.98 21.25
N VAL A 70 -5.61 -0.79 20.77
CA VAL A 70 -5.32 0.35 21.63
C VAL A 70 -6.57 0.76 22.39
N HIS A 71 -7.73 0.91 21.73
CA HIS A 71 -8.96 1.28 22.41
C HIS A 71 -9.39 0.27 23.48
N MET A 72 -9.21 -1.03 23.22
CA MET A 72 -9.51 -2.10 24.18
C MET A 72 -8.57 -2.15 25.38
N THR A 73 -7.31 -1.76 25.21
CA THR A 73 -6.29 -1.90 26.26
C THR A 73 -5.99 -0.59 27.02
N ASN A 74 -6.14 0.56 26.37
CA ASN A 74 -5.91 1.89 26.95
C ASN A 74 -6.65 2.18 28.27
N PRO A 75 -7.94 1.82 28.48
CA PRO A 75 -8.59 2.05 29.77
C PRO A 75 -7.91 1.29 30.93
N PHE A 76 -7.32 0.13 30.66
CA PHE A 76 -6.60 -0.66 31.66
C PHE A 76 -5.19 -0.11 31.93
N PHE A 77 -4.56 0.52 30.93
CA PHE A 77 -3.27 1.18 31.11
C PHE A 77 -3.38 2.56 31.77
N LYS A 78 -4.42 3.35 31.50
CA LYS A 78 -4.63 4.65 32.18
C LYS A 78 -4.99 4.50 33.66
N GLY A 79 -5.77 3.48 34.02
CA GLY A 79 -6.01 3.14 35.43
C GLY A 79 -4.74 2.76 36.21
N ARG A 80 -3.67 2.37 35.50
CA ARG A 80 -2.38 1.94 36.05
C ARG A 80 -1.51 3.09 36.58
N GLU A 81 -1.67 4.30 36.02
CA GLU A 81 -0.93 5.50 36.47
C GLU A 81 -1.58 6.10 37.72
N ALA A 82 -2.91 6.05 37.82
CA ALA A 82 -3.65 6.53 38.99
C ALA A 82 -3.55 5.59 40.21
N ALA A 83 -3.41 4.27 40.00
CA ALA A 83 -3.37 3.26 41.07
C ALA A 83 -1.97 3.01 41.68
N GLN A 84 -0.90 3.65 41.17
CA GLN A 84 0.47 3.47 41.67
C GLN A 84 0.72 4.06 43.08
N GLN A 85 -0.25 4.73 43.70
CA GLN A 85 -0.11 5.24 45.07
C GLN A 85 -0.49 4.24 46.19
N GLY A 86 -0.98 3.04 45.87
CA GLY A 86 -1.25 2.06 46.93
C GLY A 86 -1.68 0.69 46.45
N GLN A 87 -0.92 -0.32 46.87
CA GLN A 87 -1.18 -1.77 46.82
C GLN A 87 -0.73 -2.56 45.56
N GLN A 88 -0.07 -3.67 45.90
CA GLN A 88 0.51 -4.70 45.04
C GLN A 88 -0.57 -5.61 44.46
N GLY A 89 -0.40 -6.02 43.20
CA GLY A 89 -1.23 -7.03 42.54
C GLY A 89 -2.25 -6.43 41.59
N HIS A 90 -1.98 -6.53 40.30
CA HIS A 90 -2.81 -5.92 39.24
C HIS A 90 -3.84 -6.94 38.79
N PRO A 91 -5.12 -6.58 38.61
CA PRO A 91 -6.05 -7.48 37.95
C PRO A 91 -5.59 -7.66 36.49
N PRO A 92 -5.43 -8.91 36.02
CA PRO A 92 -5.13 -9.17 34.61
C PRO A 92 -6.22 -8.58 33.72
N LEU A 93 -5.87 -8.29 32.47
CA LEU A 93 -6.84 -7.88 31.46
C LEU A 93 -8.00 -8.91 31.46
N PRO A 94 -9.27 -8.48 31.44
CA PRO A 94 -10.38 -9.44 31.44
C PRO A 94 -10.21 -10.44 30.29
N GLU A 95 -10.40 -11.73 30.58
CA GLU A 95 -10.21 -12.82 29.61
C GLU A 95 -10.87 -12.55 28.24
N PRO A 96 -12.12 -12.04 28.15
CA PRO A 96 -12.73 -11.73 26.86
C PRO A 96 -11.98 -10.64 26.06
N VAL A 97 -11.42 -9.65 26.75
CA VAL A 97 -10.65 -8.56 26.14
C VAL A 97 -9.30 -9.09 25.67
N GLN A 98 -8.63 -9.92 26.48
CA GLN A 98 -7.37 -10.56 26.10
C GLN A 98 -7.53 -11.44 24.86
N GLN A 99 -8.60 -12.24 24.81
CA GLN A 99 -8.92 -13.05 23.64
C GLN A 99 -9.18 -12.18 22.40
N ALA A 100 -9.98 -11.11 22.51
CA ALA A 100 -10.23 -10.19 21.41
C ALA A 100 -8.94 -9.52 20.90
N VAL A 101 -8.07 -9.06 21.81
CA VAL A 101 -6.75 -8.48 21.46
C VAL A 101 -5.91 -9.52 20.71
N SER A 102 -5.81 -10.75 21.23
CA SER A 102 -5.04 -11.83 20.59
C SER A 102 -5.54 -12.15 19.18
N GLN A 103 -6.86 -12.11 18.95
CA GLN A 103 -7.44 -12.35 17.63
C GLN A 103 -7.12 -11.23 16.64
N ASN A 104 -7.19 -9.97 17.07
CA ASN A 104 -6.80 -8.83 16.24
C ASN A 104 -5.31 -8.88 15.89
N LEU A 105 -4.43 -9.22 16.84
CA LEU A 105 -3.00 -9.35 16.60
C LEU A 105 -2.65 -10.51 15.66
N ARG A 106 -3.34 -11.65 15.77
CA ARG A 106 -3.19 -12.77 14.82
C ARG A 106 -3.53 -12.36 13.39
N ARG A 107 -4.57 -11.53 13.21
CA ARG A 107 -4.95 -10.96 11.90
C ARG A 107 -3.88 -10.01 11.36
N VAL A 108 -3.35 -9.13 12.20
CA VAL A 108 -2.23 -8.26 11.82
C VAL A 108 -1.03 -9.09 11.34
N HIS A 109 -0.69 -10.16 12.06
CA HIS A 109 0.40 -11.05 11.67
C HIS A 109 0.13 -11.74 10.33
N ALA A 110 -1.08 -12.28 10.12
CA ALA A 110 -1.46 -12.92 8.85
C ALA A 110 -1.37 -11.93 7.66
N ASN A 111 -1.80 -10.68 7.85
CA ASN A 111 -1.72 -9.64 6.84
C ASN A 111 -0.26 -9.27 6.52
N LEU A 112 0.59 -9.11 7.53
CA LEU A 112 2.02 -8.82 7.35
C LEU A 112 2.75 -9.95 6.64
N GLN A 113 2.41 -11.20 6.96
CA GLN A 113 2.92 -12.37 6.26
C GLN A 113 2.52 -12.35 4.77
N CYS A 114 1.27 -12.02 4.46
CA CYS A 114 0.81 -11.88 3.08
C CYS A 114 1.53 -10.74 2.35
N ILE A 115 1.74 -9.59 3.00
CA ILE A 115 2.51 -8.46 2.42
C ILE A 115 3.93 -8.92 2.07
N SER A 116 4.58 -9.66 2.98
CA SER A 116 5.92 -10.19 2.72
C SER A 116 5.96 -11.08 1.47
N GLN A 117 4.97 -11.96 1.31
CA GLN A 117 4.85 -12.80 0.12
C GLN A 117 4.59 -11.98 -1.16
N LEU A 118 3.71 -10.97 -1.11
CA LEU A 118 3.46 -10.08 -2.24
C LEU A 118 4.74 -9.34 -2.67
N ASN A 119 5.52 -8.82 -1.71
CA ASN A 119 6.79 -8.15 -1.98
C ASN A 119 7.89 -9.07 -2.52
N GLN A 120 7.78 -10.38 -2.29
CA GLN A 120 8.66 -11.40 -2.87
C GLN A 120 8.23 -11.84 -4.28
N GLY A 121 7.17 -11.24 -4.83
CA GLY A 121 6.64 -11.54 -6.17
C GLY A 121 5.58 -12.64 -6.20
N TYR A 122 5.13 -13.15 -5.06
CA TYR A 122 4.02 -14.10 -5.00
C TYR A 122 2.67 -13.38 -5.18
N ALA A 123 2.34 -12.94 -6.40
CA ALA A 123 1.15 -12.14 -6.71
C ALA A 123 -0.19 -12.78 -6.31
N ARG A 124 -0.21 -14.12 -6.17
CA ARG A 124 -1.38 -14.91 -5.74
C ARG A 124 -1.43 -15.19 -4.23
N ALA A 125 -0.51 -14.61 -3.45
CA ALA A 125 -0.54 -14.71 -2.00
C ALA A 125 -1.86 -14.16 -1.47
N LYS A 126 -2.41 -14.84 -0.45
CA LYS A 126 -3.65 -14.45 0.21
C LYS A 126 -3.43 -14.46 1.73
N PRO A 127 -4.02 -13.52 2.46
CA PRO A 127 -4.01 -13.58 3.91
C PRO A 127 -4.73 -14.85 4.37
N VAL A 128 -4.15 -15.54 5.34
CA VAL A 128 -4.69 -16.80 5.89
C VAL A 128 -6.07 -16.59 6.55
N ILE A 129 -6.33 -15.37 6.98
CA ILE A 129 -7.56 -14.98 7.68
C ILE A 129 -8.32 -13.97 6.83
N LEU A 130 -9.40 -14.42 6.20
CA LEU A 130 -10.29 -13.60 5.36
C LEU A 130 -11.62 -13.27 6.05
N ASP A 131 -11.92 -13.94 7.16
CA ASP A 131 -13.12 -13.75 7.93
C ASP A 131 -13.03 -12.51 8.83
N PRO A 132 -14.09 -11.69 8.89
CA PRO A 132 -14.13 -10.55 9.79
C PRO A 132 -14.03 -11.03 11.24
N PRO A 133 -13.36 -10.27 12.13
CA PRO A 133 -13.27 -10.65 13.54
C PRO A 133 -14.67 -10.72 14.17
N ALA A 134 -14.93 -11.80 14.92
CA ALA A 134 -16.18 -11.96 15.66
C ALA A 134 -16.37 -10.80 16.64
N VAL A 135 -17.56 -10.19 16.62
CA VAL A 135 -17.89 -9.06 17.48
C VAL A 135 -18.47 -9.62 18.78
N PRO A 136 -17.87 -9.37 19.96
CA PRO A 136 -18.58 -9.59 21.21
C PRO A 136 -19.82 -8.68 21.20
N GLN A 137 -21.02 -9.25 21.34
CA GLN A 137 -22.25 -8.47 21.52
C GLN A 137 -22.15 -7.67 22.83
N GLN A 138 -21.55 -6.48 22.79
CA GLN A 138 -21.68 -5.48 23.85
C GLN A 138 -22.32 -4.23 23.27
N GLN A 139 -23.36 -3.78 23.96
CA GLN A 139 -24.39 -2.87 23.50
C GLN A 139 -23.87 -1.46 23.14
N ASN A 140 -24.34 -0.97 21.99
CA ASN A 140 -24.63 0.41 21.61
C ASN A 140 -23.55 1.49 21.36
N GLN A 141 -22.26 1.33 21.63
CA GLN A 141 -21.29 2.42 21.30
C GLN A 141 -20.12 2.06 20.36
N GLN A 142 -19.85 0.79 20.10
CA GLN A 142 -18.74 0.37 19.22
C GLN A 142 -19.16 -0.04 17.80
N GLN A 143 -20.43 0.13 17.41
CA GLN A 143 -20.93 -0.34 16.11
C GLN A 143 -20.15 0.25 14.92
N HIS A 144 -19.89 1.56 14.90
CA HIS A 144 -19.29 2.21 13.72
C HIS A 144 -17.90 1.69 13.35
N GLY A 145 -17.03 1.44 14.34
CA GLY A 145 -15.69 0.89 14.13
C GLY A 145 -15.70 -0.59 13.69
N ASN A 146 -16.73 -1.33 14.08
CA ASN A 146 -16.90 -2.73 13.66
C ASN A 146 -17.48 -2.80 12.24
N ASP A 147 -18.37 -1.87 11.87
CA ASP A 147 -18.99 -1.81 10.54
C ASP A 147 -17.95 -1.51 9.45
N ILE A 148 -17.01 -0.59 9.71
CA ILE A 148 -15.94 -0.30 8.76
C ILE A 148 -15.00 -1.50 8.59
N LEU A 149 -14.63 -2.17 9.68
CA LEU A 149 -13.73 -3.32 9.62
C LEU A 149 -14.37 -4.47 8.83
N ALA A 150 -15.65 -4.76 9.06
CA ALA A 150 -16.37 -5.77 8.28
C ALA A 150 -16.38 -5.45 6.78
N LYS A 151 -16.65 -4.18 6.41
CA LYS A 151 -16.61 -3.74 5.00
C LYS A 151 -15.22 -3.90 4.39
N LEU A 152 -14.15 -3.60 5.14
CA LEU A 152 -12.78 -3.77 4.68
C LEU A 152 -12.41 -5.24 4.46
N TYR A 153 -12.87 -6.17 5.31
CA TYR A 153 -12.65 -7.61 5.11
C TYR A 153 -13.42 -8.15 3.90
N LEU A 154 -14.63 -7.62 3.65
CA LEU A 154 -15.42 -7.95 2.47
C LEU A 154 -14.72 -7.46 1.19
N LEU A 155 -14.21 -6.23 1.22
CA LEU A 155 -13.39 -5.67 0.14
C LEU A 155 -12.10 -6.48 -0.07
N MET A 156 -11.37 -6.81 1.00
CA MET A 156 -10.17 -7.65 0.94
C MET A 156 -10.47 -9.00 0.29
N SER A 157 -11.53 -9.68 0.72
CA SER A 157 -11.94 -10.96 0.12
C SER A 157 -12.16 -10.83 -1.37
N ARG A 158 -12.90 -9.80 -1.81
CA ARG A 158 -13.17 -9.54 -3.22
C ARG A 158 -11.89 -9.20 -4.00
N VAL A 159 -11.03 -8.35 -3.47
CA VAL A 159 -9.81 -7.92 -4.14
C VAL A 159 -8.85 -9.10 -4.34
N PHE A 160 -8.72 -9.98 -3.34
CA PHE A 160 -7.85 -11.15 -3.41
C PHE A 160 -8.47 -12.34 -4.16
N GLU A 161 -9.78 -12.33 -4.45
CA GLU A 161 -10.39 -13.31 -5.35
C GLU A 161 -10.26 -12.93 -6.83
N PHE A 162 -10.47 -11.65 -7.16
CA PHE A 162 -10.66 -11.23 -8.56
C PHE A 162 -9.42 -10.61 -9.21
N TRP A 163 -8.48 -10.10 -8.41
CA TRP A 163 -7.17 -9.63 -8.85
C TRP A 163 -6.10 -10.58 -8.32
#